data_AF-A0A957ULJ4-F1
#
_entry.id   AF-A0A957ULJ4-F1
#
_cell.length_a   1.000
_cell.length_b   1.000
_cell.length_c   1.000
_cell.angle_alpha   90.00
_cell.angle_beta   90.00
_cell.angle_gamma   90.00
#
_symmetry.space_group_name_H-M   'P 1'
#
loop_
_entity.id
_entity.type
_entity.pdbx_description
1 polymer ?
#
loop_
_entity_poly.entity_id
_entity_poly.type
_entity_poly.pdbx_seq_one_letter_code
_entity_poly.pdbx_strand_id
1 'polypeptide(L)'
;MRIECDPQADYTDLGDAPHSKSNHYGMDNTAYTGVLGHFPTVWNTTPATEPSGPLHSRADLYWLGNRVTAEKDADQLPDADPRTNILDNGAADVADNDRADDGWLNPDAPLNDCREATLGVRVSR
;
A
#
# COMPACT_ATOMS: atom_id res chain seq x y z
N MET A 1 -29.31 -21.66 15.89
CA MET A 1 -28.51 -20.44 15.69
C MET A 1 -27.74 -20.62 14.40
N ARG A 2 -28.14 -19.91 13.35
CA ARG A 2 -27.46 -19.95 12.05
C ARG A 2 -26.41 -18.84 12.14
N ILE A 3 -25.14 -19.19 12.12
CA ILE A 3 -24.07 -18.20 11.95
C ILE A 3 -24.08 -17.89 10.46
N GLU A 4 -24.61 -16.72 10.12
CA GLU A 4 -24.48 -16.16 8.78
C GLU A 4 -23.21 -15.30 8.81
N CYS A 5 -22.28 -15.55 7.89
CA CYS A 5 -21.17 -14.63 7.68
C CYS A 5 -21.77 -13.31 7.20
N ASP A 6 -21.65 -12.26 8.02
CA ASP A 6 -21.86 -10.90 7.55
C ASP A 6 -20.89 -10.71 6.37
N PRO A 7 -21.35 -10.28 5.17
CA PRO A 7 -20.44 -9.90 4.11
C PRO A 7 -19.57 -8.78 4.68
N GLN A 8 -18.33 -9.13 5.00
CA GLN A 8 -17.34 -8.18 5.49
C GLN A 8 -17.32 -7.04 4.48
N ALA A 9 -17.70 -5.84 4.91
CA ALA A 9 -17.40 -4.65 4.13
C ALA A 9 -15.90 -4.73 3.79
N ASP A 10 -15.54 -4.50 2.52
CA ASP A 10 -14.15 -4.57 2.09
C ASP A 10 -13.39 -3.48 2.84
N TYR A 11 -12.76 -3.90 3.94
CA TYR A 11 -11.78 -3.15 4.72
C TYR A 11 -10.38 -3.74 4.46
N THR A 12 -10.25 -4.45 3.34
CA THR A 12 -8.96 -4.89 2.81
C THR A 12 -8.24 -3.67 2.30
N ASP A 13 -6.96 -3.57 2.59
CA ASP A 13 -6.11 -2.49 2.11
C ASP A 13 -4.76 -3.09 1.73
N LEU A 14 -4.29 -2.73 0.55
CA LEU A 14 -2.95 -3.06 0.06
C LEU A 14 -2.14 -1.78 0.06
N GLY A 15 -0.96 -1.83 0.69
CA GLY A 15 -0.17 -0.63 0.90
C GLY A 15 0.44 -0.05 -0.37
N ASP A 16 0.98 1.16 -0.24
CA ASP A 16 1.32 2.01 -1.39
C ASP A 16 2.78 1.92 -1.81
N ALA A 17 3.48 0.90 -1.29
CA ALA A 17 4.89 0.72 -1.53
C ALA A 17 5.15 0.26 -2.99
N PRO A 18 6.23 0.75 -3.62
CA PRO A 18 6.43 0.54 -5.04
C PRO A 18 6.75 -0.91 -5.43
N HIS A 19 6.13 -1.39 -6.50
CA HIS A 19 6.27 -2.77 -6.96
C HIS A 19 6.69 -2.85 -8.44
N SER A 20 7.88 -3.40 -8.71
CA SER A 20 8.41 -3.63 -10.06
C SER A 20 8.29 -5.10 -10.47
N LYS A 21 8.28 -5.34 -11.79
CA LYS A 21 8.36 -6.66 -12.46
C LYS A 21 7.13 -7.57 -12.37
N SER A 22 6.52 -7.72 -11.21
CA SER A 22 5.35 -8.62 -11.01
C SER A 22 4.03 -7.89 -10.75
N ASN A 23 3.99 -6.57 -10.94
CA ASN A 23 2.74 -5.79 -11.03
C ASN A 23 1.96 -6.11 -12.32
N HIS A 24 0.68 -5.73 -12.38
CA HIS A 24 -0.22 -6.08 -13.48
C HIS A 24 0.17 -5.47 -14.83
N TYR A 25 0.93 -4.39 -14.83
CA TYR A 25 1.37 -3.70 -16.04
C TYR A 25 2.75 -4.14 -16.54
N GLY A 26 3.47 -4.97 -15.77
CA GLY A 26 4.85 -5.34 -16.06
C GLY A 26 5.81 -4.14 -16.11
N MET A 27 5.47 -3.04 -15.43
CA MET A 27 6.26 -1.81 -15.42
C MET A 27 7.26 -1.80 -14.27
N ASP A 28 8.25 -0.92 -14.38
CA ASP A 28 9.14 -0.61 -13.26
C ASP A 28 8.49 0.47 -12.40
N ASN A 29 8.54 0.27 -11.08
CA ASN A 29 8.08 1.24 -10.08
C ASN A 29 9.21 1.48 -9.07
N THR A 30 9.73 2.70 -9.04
CA THR A 30 10.99 3.04 -8.37
C THR A 30 10.75 3.38 -6.90
N ALA A 31 11.53 2.82 -5.98
CA ALA A 31 11.51 3.18 -4.56
C ALA A 31 12.23 4.51 -4.26
N TYR A 32 13.35 4.72 -4.94
CA TYR A 32 14.15 5.94 -4.91
C TYR A 32 14.96 6.00 -6.20
N THR A 33 15.36 7.19 -6.65
CA THR A 33 16.00 7.40 -7.96
C THR A 33 17.04 6.33 -8.31
N GLY A 34 16.74 5.55 -9.35
CA GLY A 34 17.62 4.49 -9.87
C GLY A 34 17.52 3.15 -9.15
N VAL A 35 16.62 3.00 -8.18
CA VAL A 35 16.41 1.76 -7.41
C VAL A 35 14.97 1.30 -7.50
N LEU A 36 14.80 0.13 -8.09
CA LEU A 36 13.49 -0.51 -8.25
C LEU A 36 12.89 -0.89 -6.89
N GLY A 37 11.60 -0.61 -6.74
CA GLY A 37 10.79 -1.13 -5.65
C GLY A 37 10.45 -2.59 -5.89
N HIS A 38 10.65 -3.42 -4.86
CA HIS A 38 10.30 -4.84 -4.85
C HIS A 38 9.41 -5.16 -3.65
N PHE A 39 8.52 -4.21 -3.32
CA PHE A 39 7.52 -4.42 -2.29
C PHE A 39 6.37 -5.21 -2.90
N PRO A 40 5.92 -6.30 -2.28
CA PRO A 40 4.91 -7.15 -2.87
C PRO A 40 3.48 -6.63 -2.61
N THR A 41 3.20 -5.39 -3.01
CA THR A 41 1.93 -4.69 -2.78
C THR A 41 0.82 -5.05 -3.75
N VAL A 42 1.12 -5.88 -4.76
CA VAL A 42 0.13 -6.52 -5.64
C VAL A 42 0.00 -7.98 -5.21
N TRP A 43 -1.22 -8.51 -5.01
CA TRP A 43 -1.40 -9.82 -4.35
C TRP A 43 -1.56 -11.01 -5.32
N ASN A 44 -2.39 -10.86 -6.36
CA ASN A 44 -2.86 -11.96 -7.22
C ASN A 44 -1.89 -12.33 -8.36
N THR A 45 -0.95 -11.46 -8.72
CA THR A 45 0.07 -11.69 -9.76
C THR A 45 1.44 -12.01 -9.20
N THR A 46 1.66 -11.86 -7.89
CA THR A 46 2.91 -12.28 -7.26
C THR A 46 3.10 -13.79 -7.47
N PRO A 47 4.20 -14.21 -8.12
CA PRO A 47 4.52 -15.62 -8.25
C PRO A 47 4.54 -16.30 -6.87
N ALA A 48 4.07 -17.55 -6.79
CA ALA A 48 4.09 -18.31 -5.51
C ALA A 48 5.51 -18.49 -4.91
N THR A 49 6.55 -18.23 -5.70
CA THR A 49 7.96 -18.25 -5.29
C THR A 49 8.47 -16.92 -4.74
N GLU A 50 7.67 -15.85 -4.84
CA GLU A 50 7.96 -14.52 -4.32
C GLU A 50 7.10 -14.27 -3.06
N PRO A 51 7.62 -13.55 -2.05
CA PRO A 51 6.82 -13.17 -0.90
C PRO A 51 5.71 -12.24 -1.37
N SER A 52 4.45 -12.52 -1.02
CA SER A 52 3.35 -11.57 -1.17
C SER A 52 3.36 -10.58 0.01
N GLY A 53 2.93 -9.34 -0.23
CA GLY A 53 2.91 -8.30 0.79
C GLY A 53 1.77 -8.49 1.77
N PRO A 54 1.84 -7.81 2.93
CA PRO A 54 0.77 -7.89 3.90
C PRO A 54 -0.49 -7.25 3.32
N LEU A 55 -1.52 -8.06 3.11
CA LEU A 55 -2.89 -7.60 2.93
C LEU A 55 -3.48 -7.26 4.30
N HIS A 56 -3.88 -6.02 4.51
CA HIS A 56 -4.57 -5.63 5.74
C HIS A 56 -6.05 -5.98 5.64
N SER A 57 -6.44 -7.19 6.05
CA SER A 57 -7.85 -7.64 6.00
C SER A 57 -8.84 -6.83 6.86
N ARG A 58 -8.34 -6.03 7.81
CA ARG A 58 -9.09 -5.21 8.77
C ARG A 58 -8.40 -3.87 8.98
N ALA A 59 -8.21 -3.13 7.89
CA ALA A 59 -7.58 -1.81 7.91
C ALA A 59 -8.46 -0.74 8.62
N ASP A 60 -9.73 -1.07 8.89
CA ASP A 60 -10.69 -0.26 9.66
C ASP A 60 -10.40 -0.17 11.17
N LEU A 61 -9.49 -0.97 11.71
CA LEU A 61 -9.26 -1.00 13.16
C LEU A 61 -8.37 0.15 13.63
N TYR A 62 -7.20 0.27 12.99
CA TYR A 62 -6.21 1.31 13.26
C TYR A 62 -5.35 1.48 12.02
N TRP A 63 -5.05 2.73 11.66
CA TRP A 63 -4.19 3.04 10.53
C TRP A 63 -3.33 4.27 10.81
N LEU A 64 -2.29 4.44 10.00
CA LEU A 64 -1.52 5.68 9.96
C LEU A 64 -2.25 6.69 9.08
N GLY A 65 -2.19 7.98 9.38
CA GLY A 65 -2.71 9.01 8.47
C GLY A 65 -4.19 9.37 8.67
N ASN A 66 -4.83 9.84 7.61
CA ASN A 66 -6.15 10.48 7.70
C ASN A 66 -7.31 9.52 7.46
N ARG A 67 -7.13 8.53 6.58
CA ARG A 67 -8.16 7.56 6.21
C ARG A 67 -7.48 6.29 5.69
N VAL A 68 -8.29 5.27 5.48
CA VAL A 68 -7.98 4.08 4.69
C VAL A 68 -9.02 4.06 3.58
N THR A 69 -8.59 3.83 2.35
CA THR A 69 -9.46 3.82 1.17
C THR A 69 -9.91 2.43 0.79
N ALA A 70 -9.29 1.39 1.37
CA ALA A 70 -9.73 0.01 1.38
C ALA A 70 -9.61 -0.69 0.01
N GLU A 71 -8.40 -0.58 -0.53
CA GLU A 71 -8.01 -1.10 -1.82
C GLU A 71 -7.97 -2.64 -1.88
N LYS A 72 -8.53 -3.16 -2.97
CA LYS A 72 -8.41 -4.59 -3.32
C LYS A 72 -7.12 -4.90 -4.04
N ASP A 73 -6.56 -3.92 -4.75
CA ASP A 73 -5.33 -4.05 -5.50
C ASP A 73 -4.59 -2.71 -5.55
N ALA A 74 -3.27 -2.72 -5.38
CA ALA A 74 -2.52 -1.47 -5.36
C ALA A 74 -2.44 -0.77 -6.73
N ASP A 75 -2.64 -1.49 -7.84
CA ASP A 75 -2.39 -0.98 -9.20
C ASP A 75 -3.59 -1.09 -10.16
N GLN A 76 -4.74 -1.65 -9.76
CA GLN A 76 -5.88 -1.86 -10.65
C GLN A 76 -7.13 -1.08 -10.26
N LEU A 77 -7.85 -0.58 -11.26
CA LEU A 77 -9.25 -0.13 -11.14
C LEU A 77 -10.22 -1.20 -11.68
N PRO A 78 -11.50 -1.22 -11.24
CA PRO A 78 -12.10 -0.34 -10.23
C PRO A 78 -11.70 -0.74 -8.82
N ASP A 79 -11.33 0.24 -8.01
CA ASP A 79 -11.08 0.05 -6.59
C ASP A 79 -12.13 0.76 -5.72
N ALA A 80 -11.96 0.70 -4.40
CA ALA A 80 -12.81 1.39 -3.43
C ALA A 80 -12.81 2.91 -3.61
N ASP A 81 -11.78 3.46 -4.25
CA ASP A 81 -11.75 4.83 -4.76
C ASP A 81 -11.28 4.92 -6.24
N PRO A 82 -11.35 6.10 -6.89
CA PRO A 82 -10.99 6.26 -8.29
C PRO A 82 -9.48 6.30 -8.61
N ARG A 83 -8.60 6.07 -7.62
CA ARG A 83 -7.14 6.11 -7.74
C ARG A 83 -6.57 4.72 -7.46
N THR A 84 -5.42 4.44 -8.06
CA THR A 84 -4.60 3.28 -7.70
C THR A 84 -3.43 3.77 -6.87
N ASN A 85 -3.03 3.01 -5.86
CA ASN A 85 -1.97 3.39 -4.93
C ASN A 85 -0.61 3.50 -5.61
N ILE A 86 -0.38 2.69 -6.64
CA ILE A 86 0.82 2.72 -7.47
C ILE A 86 0.50 2.82 -8.96
N LEU A 87 1.51 3.19 -9.75
CA LEU A 87 1.57 3.15 -11.22
C LEU A 87 0.60 4.06 -12.00
N ASP A 88 -0.23 4.85 -11.32
CA ASP A 88 -1.26 5.73 -11.92
C ASP A 88 -2.08 4.98 -12.97
N ASN A 89 -2.62 3.82 -12.57
CA ASN A 89 -3.36 2.88 -13.43
C ASN A 89 -2.64 2.57 -14.75
N GLY A 90 -1.32 2.36 -14.69
CA GLY A 90 -0.52 1.98 -15.84
C GLY A 90 0.13 3.15 -16.59
N ALA A 91 0.00 4.39 -16.12
CA ALA A 91 0.42 5.58 -16.85
C ALA A 91 1.81 6.10 -16.47
N ALA A 92 2.26 5.90 -15.23
CA ALA A 92 3.48 6.53 -14.73
C ALA A 92 4.16 5.74 -13.60
N ASP A 93 5.47 5.90 -13.46
CA ASP A 93 6.22 5.41 -12.30
C ASP A 93 5.96 6.31 -11.09
N VAL A 94 4.88 6.01 -10.37
CA VAL A 94 4.45 6.72 -9.17
C VAL A 94 4.01 5.70 -8.12
N ALA A 95 4.27 6.00 -6.86
CA ALA A 95 3.80 5.26 -5.69
C ALA A 95 3.19 6.28 -4.70
N ASP A 96 2.40 5.81 -3.73
CA ASP A 96 1.71 6.70 -2.76
C ASP A 96 0.84 7.77 -3.46
N ASN A 97 -0.07 7.28 -4.33
CA ASN A 97 -0.88 8.11 -5.21
C ASN A 97 -2.13 8.72 -4.56
N ASP A 98 -2.71 8.03 -3.58
CA ASP A 98 -3.97 8.38 -2.92
C ASP A 98 -3.73 9.09 -1.56
N ARG A 99 -2.58 8.81 -0.92
CA ARG A 99 -2.03 9.46 0.29
C ARG A 99 -2.95 9.37 1.49
N ALA A 100 -3.80 8.35 1.54
CA ALA A 100 -4.83 8.22 2.55
C ALA A 100 -4.21 7.97 3.94
N ASP A 101 -3.25 7.05 3.98
CA ASP A 101 -2.67 6.48 5.19
C ASP A 101 -1.29 7.10 5.57
N ASP A 102 -1.00 8.26 4.98
CA ASP A 102 0.16 9.12 5.25
C ASP A 102 0.18 9.67 6.69
N GLY A 103 0.61 8.84 7.62
CA GLY A 103 0.69 9.18 9.03
C GLY A 103 2.00 9.80 9.49
N TRP A 104 3.03 9.85 8.65
CA TRP A 104 4.34 10.34 9.06
C TRP A 104 4.36 11.88 9.15
N LEU A 105 4.42 12.40 10.37
CA LEU A 105 4.29 13.85 10.65
C LEU A 105 5.60 14.62 10.58
N ASN A 106 6.75 13.94 10.58
CA ASN A 106 8.07 14.55 10.53
C ASN A 106 8.98 13.85 9.49
N PRO A 107 8.68 13.98 8.17
CA PRO A 107 9.41 13.27 7.11
C PRO A 107 10.91 13.58 7.08
N ASP A 108 11.33 14.71 7.64
CA ASP A 108 12.75 15.09 7.75
C ASP A 108 13.48 14.41 8.93
N ALA A 109 12.84 13.48 9.66
CA ALA A 109 13.49 12.75 10.73
C ALA A 109 14.68 11.95 10.19
N PRO A 110 15.89 12.10 10.76
CA PRO A 110 17.08 11.55 10.16
C PRO A 110 17.20 10.04 10.40
N LEU A 111 17.01 9.24 9.35
CA LEU A 111 17.26 7.79 9.35
C LEU A 111 18.75 7.50 9.12
N ASN A 112 19.58 7.89 10.09
CA ASN A 112 21.02 7.67 10.00
C ASN A 112 21.36 6.19 10.18
N ASP A 113 22.35 5.71 9.41
CA ASP A 113 22.83 4.33 9.50
C ASP A 113 23.20 3.95 10.95
N CYS A 114 22.64 2.83 11.39
CA CYS A 114 22.83 2.25 12.73
C CYS A 114 22.53 3.21 13.91
N ARG A 115 21.59 4.15 13.76
CA ARG A 115 21.16 5.06 14.84
C ARG A 115 19.64 5.07 15.01
N GLU A 116 19.22 5.38 16.23
CA GLU A 116 17.81 5.61 16.52
C GLU A 116 17.35 6.96 15.98
N ALA A 117 16.12 6.99 15.47
CA ALA A 117 15.39 8.18 15.07
C ALA A 117 14.02 8.18 15.74
N THR A 118 13.51 9.37 16.11
CA THR A 118 12.15 9.51 16.62
C THR A 118 11.22 9.92 15.49
N LEU A 119 10.23 9.08 15.21
CA LEU A 119 9.20 9.34 14.21
C LEU A 119 7.92 9.81 14.92
N GLY A 120 7.44 10.99 14.54
CA GLY A 120 6.13 11.48 14.88
C GLY A 120 5.12 10.88 13.91
N VAL A 121 4.10 10.21 14.44
CA VAL A 121 3.07 9.56 13.62
C VAL A 121 1.67 9.97 14.05
N ARG A 122 0.75 10.06 13.09
CA ARG A 122 -0.69 10.12 13.31
C ARG A 122 -1.25 8.72 13.24
N VAL A 123 -1.87 8.27 14.33
CA VAL A 123 -2.63 7.03 14.39
C VAL A 123 -4.11 7.38 14.47
N SER A 124 -4.92 6.75 13.61
CA SER A 124 -6.36 6.94 13.48
C SER A 124 -7.12 5.64 13.78
N ARG A 125 -8.44 5.74 13.97
CA ARG A 125 -9.38 4.64 14.24
C ARG A 125 -10.79 5.02 13.75
#